data_AF-A0A6J3LCA2-F1
#
_entry.id   AF-A0A6J3LCA2-F1
#
_cell.length_a   1.000
_cell.length_b   1.000
_cell.length_c   1.000
_cell.angle_alpha   90.00
_cell.angle_beta   90.00
_cell.angle_gamma   90.00
#
_symmetry.space_group_name_H-M   'P 1'
#
loop_
_entity.id
_entity.type
_entity.pdbx_description
1 polymer ?
#
loop_
_entity_poly.entity_id
_entity_poly.type
_entity_poly.pdbx_seq_one_letter_code
_entity_poly.pdbx_strand_id
1 'polypeptide(L)'
;MTSNKSSETIARKNICAVYGENALSSRTCRKWFQRFRAGNFCLEEEVRSGRPPQTDGDKIRDLVEKSPSLTVQEMSNVLKIPKTTIHRCLKKMGMVSKLNVWVPHELTERKRYKKIV
;
A
#
# COMPACT_ATOMS: atom_id res chain seq x y z
N MET A 1 7.70 36.17 22.62
CA MET A 1 6.94 35.51 21.53
C MET A 1 5.51 35.28 22.01
N THR A 2 4.66 36.28 21.89
CA THR A 2 3.33 36.32 22.50
C THR A 2 2.27 35.69 21.60
N SER A 3 1.73 34.56 22.08
CA SER A 3 0.34 34.11 21.98
C SER A 3 -0.57 34.83 20.96
N ASN A 4 -0.70 34.28 19.74
CA ASN A 4 -1.75 34.65 18.79
C ASN A 4 -3.06 33.84 19.02
N LYS A 5 -3.36 33.49 20.29
CA LYS A 5 -4.57 32.74 20.68
C LYS A 5 -5.86 33.46 20.26
N SER A 6 -5.80 34.79 20.11
CA SER A 6 -6.95 35.61 19.72
C SER A 6 -7.41 35.36 18.28
N SER A 7 -6.49 35.27 17.31
CA SER A 7 -6.87 35.13 15.88
C SER A 7 -7.55 33.79 15.57
N GLU A 8 -7.06 32.70 16.17
CA GLU A 8 -7.65 31.36 16.05
C GLU A 8 -9.10 31.36 16.58
N THR A 9 -9.30 31.99 17.74
CA THR A 9 -10.60 32.03 18.41
C THR A 9 -11.60 32.86 17.62
N ILE A 10 -11.17 33.99 17.03
CA ILE A 10 -12.00 34.83 16.16
C ILE A 10 -12.38 34.09 14.88
N ALA A 11 -11.41 33.47 14.20
CA ALA A 11 -11.67 32.70 12.98
C ALA A 11 -12.67 31.57 13.22
N ARG A 12 -12.51 30.82 14.31
CA ARG A 12 -13.46 29.77 14.71
C ARG A 12 -14.85 30.33 14.94
N LYS A 13 -14.98 31.45 15.67
CA LYS A 13 -16.29 32.09 15.93
C LYS A 13 -16.98 32.50 14.63
N ASN A 14 -16.25 33.12 13.70
CA ASN A 14 -16.80 33.54 12.41
C ASN A 14 -17.29 32.35 11.57
N ILE A 15 -16.52 31.26 11.54
CA ILE A 15 -16.91 30.04 10.82
C ILE A 15 -18.13 29.39 11.48
N CYS A 16 -18.14 29.25 12.80
CA CYS A 16 -19.29 28.68 13.53
C CYS A 16 -20.55 29.56 13.41
N ALA A 17 -20.42 30.88 13.27
CA ALA A 17 -21.56 31.78 13.08
C ALA A 17 -22.26 31.56 11.73
N VAL A 18 -21.51 31.20 10.68
CA VAL A 18 -22.06 30.96 9.33
C VAL A 18 -22.51 29.52 9.14
N TYR A 19 -21.74 28.55 9.63
CA TYR A 19 -21.93 27.12 9.34
C TYR A 19 -22.53 26.32 10.50
N GLY A 20 -22.76 26.94 11.66
CA GLY A 20 -23.33 26.32 12.85
C GLY A 20 -22.33 26.10 13.98
N GLU A 21 -22.84 26.00 15.21
CA GLU A 21 -22.05 26.04 16.45
C GLU A 21 -20.95 24.96 16.52
N ASN A 22 -21.17 23.81 15.88
CA ASN A 22 -20.24 22.67 15.84
C ASN A 22 -19.49 22.49 14.51
N ALA A 23 -19.55 23.46 13.61
CA ALA A 23 -18.91 23.36 12.29
C ALA A 23 -17.38 23.21 12.38
N LEU A 24 -16.74 23.83 13.36
CA LEU A 24 -15.29 23.76 13.55
C LEU A 24 -14.90 23.61 15.01
N SER A 25 -14.29 22.47 15.35
CA SER A 25 -13.75 22.26 16.69
C SER A 25 -12.51 23.15 16.95
N SER A 26 -12.32 23.58 18.20
CA SER A 26 -11.13 24.32 18.64
C SER A 26 -9.83 23.58 18.28
N ARG A 27 -9.80 22.25 18.48
CA ARG A 27 -8.64 21.42 18.13
C ARG A 27 -8.34 21.44 16.63
N THR A 28 -9.38 21.38 15.79
CA THR A 28 -9.23 21.42 14.33
C THR A 28 -8.72 22.78 13.87
N CYS A 29 -9.26 23.87 14.41
CA CYS A 29 -8.82 25.23 14.13
C CYS A 29 -7.33 25.41 14.46
N ARG A 30 -6.90 25.02 15.67
CA ARG A 30 -5.49 25.06 16.08
C ARG A 30 -4.56 24.31 15.12
N LYS A 31 -4.94 23.09 14.72
CA LYS A 31 -4.14 22.27 13.80
C LYS A 31 -3.96 22.95 12.45
N TRP A 32 -5.02 23.52 11.88
CA TRP A 32 -4.94 24.24 10.61
C TRP A 32 -4.08 25.50 10.72
N PHE A 33 -4.24 26.29 11.78
CA PHE A 33 -3.38 27.46 12.02
C PHE A 33 -1.91 27.06 12.16
N GLN A 34 -1.60 25.93 12.80
CA GLN A 34 -0.23 25.41 12.86
C GLN A 34 0.31 25.04 11.46
N ARG A 35 -0.50 24.38 10.61
CA ARG A 35 -0.12 24.04 9.22
C ARG A 35 0.14 25.31 8.40
N PHE A 36 -0.75 26.29 8.48
CA PHE A 36 -0.58 27.56 7.77
C PHE A 36 0.65 28.33 8.24
N ARG A 37 0.96 28.33 9.54
CA ARG A 37 2.18 28.96 10.08
C ARG A 37 3.45 28.24 9.66
N ALA A 38 3.37 26.95 9.31
CA ALA A 38 4.46 26.18 8.73
C ALA A 38 4.56 26.35 7.19
N GLY A 39 3.74 27.22 6.58
CA GLY A 39 3.73 27.45 5.14
C GLY A 39 3.00 26.37 4.33
N ASN A 40 2.33 25.41 4.99
CA ASN A 40 1.52 24.40 4.32
C ASN A 40 0.07 24.90 4.18
N PHE A 41 -0.29 25.30 2.96
CA PHE A 41 -1.64 25.75 2.59
C PHE A 41 -2.44 24.67 1.83
N CYS A 42 -1.94 23.43 1.76
CA CYS A 42 -2.65 22.35 1.11
C CYS A 42 -3.91 21.97 1.92
N LEU A 43 -5.08 22.10 1.28
CA LEU A 43 -6.37 21.78 1.89
C LEU A 43 -6.73 20.30 1.75
N GLU A 44 -6.06 19.58 0.85
CA GLU A 44 -6.27 18.15 0.68
C GLU A 44 -5.91 17.38 1.95
N GLU A 45 -6.64 16.30 2.19
CA GLU A 45 -6.27 15.37 3.24
C GLU A 45 -4.92 14.75 2.88
N GLU A 46 -3.98 14.80 3.83
CA GLU A 46 -2.76 14.02 3.71
C GLU A 46 -3.13 12.55 3.63
N VAL A 47 -2.34 11.79 2.87
CA VAL A 47 -2.49 10.34 2.78
C VAL A 47 -2.52 9.81 4.20
N ARG A 48 -3.70 9.36 4.63
CA ARG A 48 -3.88 8.83 5.98
C ARG A 48 -2.90 7.67 6.12
N SER A 49 -2.16 7.65 7.22
CA SER A 49 -1.38 6.48 7.60
C SER A 49 -2.37 5.33 7.84
N GLY A 50 -2.67 4.58 6.79
CA GLY A 50 -3.47 3.37 6.87
C GLY A 50 -2.69 2.26 7.56
N ARG A 51 -3.32 1.09 7.70
CA ARG A 51 -2.58 -0.12 8.07
C ARG A 51 -1.43 -0.30 7.06
N PRO A 52 -0.17 -0.38 7.51
CA PRO A 52 0.94 -0.59 6.59
C PRO A 52 0.66 -1.82 5.72
N PRO A 53 0.97 -1.79 4.41
CA PRO A 53 0.87 -2.97 3.56
C PRO A 53 1.65 -4.08 4.25
N GLN A 54 1.01 -5.22 4.50
CA GLN A 54 1.64 -6.34 5.22
C GLN A 54 3.00 -6.64 4.58
N THR A 55 4.05 -6.66 5.41
CA THR A 55 5.40 -7.19 5.15
C THR A 55 5.39 -8.58 4.50
N ASP A 56 4.26 -9.28 4.62
CA ASP A 56 3.98 -10.55 3.97
C ASP A 56 3.99 -10.47 2.44
N GLY A 57 3.67 -9.32 1.84
CA GLY A 57 3.65 -9.17 0.39
C GLY A 57 5.03 -9.33 -0.25
N ASP A 58 6.06 -8.79 0.38
CA ASP A 58 7.44 -8.90 -0.11
C ASP A 58 7.93 -10.36 0.00
N LYS A 59 7.64 -11.03 1.11
CA LYS A 59 7.96 -12.46 1.30
C LYS A 59 7.27 -13.35 0.26
N ILE A 60 6.02 -13.04 -0.08
CA ILE A 60 5.27 -13.77 -1.11
C ILE A 60 5.92 -13.55 -2.48
N ARG A 61 6.29 -12.31 -2.81
CA ARG A 61 6.96 -11.98 -4.08
C ARG A 61 8.30 -12.72 -4.22
N ASP A 62 9.15 -12.65 -3.19
CA ASP A 62 10.46 -13.31 -3.18
C ASP A 62 10.35 -14.83 -3.35
N LEU A 63 9.31 -15.45 -2.78
CA LEU A 63 9.08 -16.89 -2.91
C LEU A 63 8.63 -17.26 -4.33
N VAL A 64 7.77 -16.46 -4.96
CA VAL A 64 7.32 -16.69 -6.34
C VAL A 64 8.48 -16.55 -7.32
N GLU A 65 9.35 -15.57 -7.14
CA GLU A 65 10.54 -15.38 -7.99
C GLU A 65 11.51 -16.56 -7.91
N LYS A 66 11.70 -17.13 -6.72
CA LYS A 66 12.57 -18.30 -6.51
C LYS A 66 11.94 -19.60 -7.04
N SER A 67 10.62 -19.73 -7.01
CA SER A 67 9.93 -20.98 -7.34
C SER A 67 8.54 -20.70 -7.93
N PRO A 68 8.47 -20.37 -9.24
CA PRO A 68 7.23 -19.91 -9.88
C PRO A 68 6.17 -21.00 -10.06
N SER A 69 6.53 -22.28 -9.89
CA SER A 69 5.62 -23.43 -10.01
C SER A 69 4.90 -23.79 -8.71
N LEU A 70 5.19 -23.12 -7.59
CA LEU A 70 4.56 -23.43 -6.32
C LEU A 70 3.07 -23.08 -6.32
N THR A 71 2.28 -23.97 -5.73
CA THR A 71 0.87 -23.73 -5.47
C THR A 71 0.67 -22.80 -4.27
N VAL A 72 -0.48 -22.12 -4.22
CA VAL A 72 -0.86 -21.28 -3.06
C VAL A 72 -0.86 -22.08 -1.74
N GLN A 73 -1.19 -23.38 -1.81
CA GLN A 73 -1.15 -24.30 -0.68
C GLN A 73 0.29 -24.46 -0.14
N GLU A 74 1.24 -24.75 -1.02
CA GLU A 74 2.65 -24.94 -0.66
C GLU A 74 3.25 -23.63 -0.14
N MET A 75 2.98 -22.51 -0.81
CA MET A 75 3.40 -21.19 -0.33
C MET A 75 2.86 -20.89 1.07
N SER A 76 1.61 -21.27 1.37
CA SER A 76 1.01 -21.12 2.70
C SER A 76 1.76 -21.95 3.75
N ASN A 77 2.14 -23.18 3.39
CA ASN A 77 2.89 -24.07 4.29
C ASN A 77 4.31 -23.56 4.55
N VAL A 78 4.96 -22.98 3.55
CA VAL A 78 6.32 -22.42 3.63
C VAL A 78 6.33 -21.12 4.43
N LEU A 79 5.47 -20.17 4.08
CA LEU A 79 5.48 -18.84 4.68
C LEU A 79 4.71 -18.76 6.01
N LYS A 80 3.94 -19.81 6.35
CA LYS A 80 2.98 -19.82 7.46
C LYS A 80 1.96 -18.67 7.39
N ILE A 81 1.64 -18.23 6.17
CA ILE A 81 0.65 -17.20 5.88
C ILE A 81 -0.64 -17.90 5.40
N PRO A 82 -1.84 -17.45 5.83
CA PRO A 82 -3.09 -17.99 5.32
C PRO A 82 -3.20 -17.89 3.79
N LYS A 83 -3.71 -18.96 3.16
CA LYS A 83 -3.91 -19.04 1.70
C LYS A 83 -4.69 -17.85 1.14
N THR A 84 -5.69 -17.36 1.88
CA THR A 84 -6.52 -16.21 1.49
C THR A 84 -5.70 -14.92 1.34
N THR A 85 -4.76 -14.68 2.26
CA THR A 85 -3.83 -13.55 2.20
C THR A 85 -2.88 -13.69 1.01
N ILE A 86 -2.33 -14.89 0.78
CA ILE A 86 -1.44 -15.16 -0.36
C ILE A 86 -2.18 -14.91 -1.67
N HIS A 87 -3.36 -15.51 -1.84
CA HIS A 87 -4.17 -15.35 -3.04
C HIS A 87 -4.54 -13.88 -3.32
N ARG A 88 -4.93 -13.12 -2.28
CA ARG A 88 -5.20 -11.69 -2.40
C ARG A 88 -3.95 -10.90 -2.82
N CYS A 89 -2.80 -11.26 -2.28
CA CYS A 89 -1.53 -10.60 -2.60
C CYS A 89 -1.10 -10.87 -4.05
N LEU A 90 -1.15 -12.12 -4.50
CA LEU A 90 -0.87 -12.51 -5.89
C LEU A 90 -1.77 -11.75 -6.87
N LYS A 91 -3.08 -11.67 -6.58
CA LYS A 91 -4.04 -10.91 -7.39
C LYS A 91 -3.69 -9.42 -7.42
N LYS A 92 -3.30 -8.82 -6.30
CA LYS A 92 -2.89 -7.41 -6.22
C LYS A 92 -1.61 -7.14 -7.03
N MET A 93 -0.70 -8.12 -7.11
CA MET A 93 0.51 -8.05 -7.92
C MET A 93 0.28 -8.35 -9.42
N GLY A 94 -0.95 -8.70 -9.82
CA GLY A 94 -1.26 -9.05 -11.21
C GLY A 94 -0.71 -10.41 -11.67
N MET A 95 -0.31 -11.27 -10.72
CA MET A 95 0.20 -12.60 -11.04
C MET A 95 -0.94 -13.56 -11.43
N VAL A 96 -0.71 -14.35 -12.47
CA VAL A 96 -1.65 -15.36 -12.98
C VAL A 96 -0.96 -16.71 -13.11
N SER A 97 -1.67 -17.78 -12.78
CA SER A 97 -1.18 -19.14 -13.04
C SER A 97 -1.23 -19.42 -14.53
N LYS A 98 -0.12 -19.87 -15.10
CA LYS A 98 -0.01 -20.33 -16.49
C LYS A 98 0.43 -21.78 -16.51
N LEU A 99 -0.10 -22.55 -17.46
CA LEU A 99 0.36 -23.91 -17.68
C LEU A 99 1.77 -23.90 -18.26
N ASN A 100 2.55 -24.90 -17.88
CA ASN A 100 3.86 -25.12 -18.49
C ASN A 100 3.71 -25.43 -19.98
N VAL A 101 4.66 -24.95 -20.78
CA VAL A 101 4.73 -25.28 -22.20
C VAL A 101 5.13 -26.75 -22.35
N TRP A 102 4.35 -27.51 -23.11
CA TRP A 102 4.69 -28.90 -23.41
C TRP A 102 5.92 -28.96 -24.34
N VAL A 103 6.96 -29.68 -23.92
CA VAL A 103 8.17 -29.88 -24.71
C VAL A 103 8.21 -31.36 -25.14
N PRO A 104 8.19 -31.67 -26.46
CA PRO A 104 8.02 -33.04 -26.96
C PRO A 104 9.09 -34.05 -26.53
N HIS A 105 10.26 -33.59 -26.13
CA HIS A 105 11.35 -34.47 -25.74
C HIS A 105 12.26 -33.78 -24.72
N GLU A 106 12.70 -34.53 -23.72
CA GLU A 106 13.75 -34.08 -22.82
C GLU A 106 15.05 -33.94 -23.62
N LEU A 107 15.47 -32.70 -23.84
CA LEU A 107 16.73 -32.42 -24.50
C LEU A 107 17.86 -32.76 -23.52
N THR A 108 18.44 -33.95 -23.70
CA THR A 108 19.75 -34.30 -23.15
C THR A 108 20.77 -33.25 -23.57
N GLU A 109 21.76 -32.94 -22.74
CA GLU A 109 22.79 -31.92 -23.04
C GLU A 109 23.38 -32.11 -24.45
N ARG A 110 23.56 -33.38 -24.86
CA ARG A 110 24.01 -33.81 -26.19
C ARG A 110 23.22 -33.30 -27.39
N LYS A 111 21.94 -32.97 -27.19
CA LYS A 111 21.02 -32.50 -28.23
C LYS A 111 20.88 -30.97 -28.27
N ARG A 112 21.48 -30.25 -27.30
CA ARG A 112 21.39 -28.78 -27.23
C ARG A 112 22.27 -28.07 -28.27
N TYR A 113 23.42 -28.65 -28.62
CA TYR A 113 24.39 -28.03 -29.54
C TYR A 113 24.06 -28.20 -31.03
N LYS A 114 23.06 -29.01 -31.40
CA LYS A 114 22.71 -29.29 -32.82
C LYS A 114 21.61 -28.38 -33.38
N LYS A 115 21.13 -27.39 -32.62
CA LYS A 115 20.06 -26.46 -33.03
C LYS A 115 20.54 -25.02 -33.26
N ILE A 116 21.86 -24.78 -33.26
CA ILE A 116 22.46 -23.50 -33.64
C ILE A 116 23.16 -23.74 -34.99
N VAL A 117 22.40 -23.61 -36.08
CA VAL A 117 22.88 -23.38 -37.45
C VAL A 117 21.96 -22.33 -38.05
#